data_AF-A0A962VWJ0-F1
#
_entry.id   AF-A0A962VWJ0-F1
#
_cell.length_a   1.000
_cell.length_b   1.000
_cell.length_c   1.000
_cell.angle_alpha   90.00
_cell.angle_beta   90.00
_cell.angle_gamma   90.00
#
_symmetry.space_group_name_H-M   'P 1'
#
loop_
_entity.id
_entity.type
_entity.pdbx_description
1 polymer ?
#
loop_
_entity_poly.entity_id
_entity_poly.type
_entity_poly.pdbx_seq_one_letter_code
_entity_poly.pdbx_strand_id
1 'polypeptide(L)'
;MAASIIHLDYQGTPVTFNESGWFNATIAAAHYGKRPVDWLALDSTQEYIETLADFSNCEKSSLLKTRAGRHNGGTWLHPKLAVPFARWLDVRFAIWCDVQIEGLLKGRHPHLDWRRARSQATASFKVMNDVLQMVREESGKVTARHHFINEARLINGVLSGQFSALDRECLSESELSLLANLEVRNSVLIGRDLPYAERKLILKQYAVDLRPSALAVEAA
;
A
#
# COMPACT_ATOMS: atom_id res chain seq x y z
N MET A 1 5.07 1.10 -16.99
CA MET A 1 4.79 1.43 -15.57
C MET A 1 5.60 0.48 -14.70
N ALA A 2 6.36 0.99 -13.71
CA ALA A 2 7.02 0.11 -12.76
C ALA A 2 5.94 -0.63 -11.96
N ALA A 3 5.95 -1.97 -11.99
CA ALA A 3 5.02 -2.75 -11.19
C ALA A 3 5.28 -2.42 -9.71
N SER A 4 4.23 -1.99 -8.99
CA SER A 4 4.36 -1.75 -7.55
C SER A 4 4.68 -3.08 -6.88
N ILE A 5 5.68 -3.05 -6.01
CA ILE A 5 6.19 -4.22 -5.31
C ILE A 5 5.58 -4.23 -3.91
N ILE A 6 5.07 -5.38 -3.53
CA ILE A 6 4.40 -5.63 -2.25
C ILE A 6 5.33 -6.51 -1.44
N HIS A 7 5.76 -6.02 -0.27
CA HIS A 7 6.56 -6.78 0.67
C HIS A 7 5.66 -7.30 1.79
N LEU A 8 5.65 -8.60 1.96
CA LEU A 8 4.93 -9.30 3.03
C LEU A 8 5.96 -10.03 3.89
N ASP A 9 5.65 -10.23 5.17
CA ASP A 9 6.50 -11.02 6.06
C ASP A 9 5.87 -12.38 6.33
N TYR A 10 6.67 -13.43 6.18
CA TYR A 10 6.33 -14.77 6.61
C TYR A 10 7.39 -15.28 7.59
N GLN A 11 7.08 -15.25 8.88
CA GLN A 11 7.97 -15.74 9.94
C GLN A 11 9.37 -15.09 9.92
N GLY A 12 9.43 -13.77 9.66
CA GLY A 12 10.69 -13.05 9.51
C GLY A 12 11.35 -13.19 8.12
N THR A 13 10.67 -13.84 7.18
CA THR A 13 11.09 -13.95 5.78
C THR A 13 10.38 -12.89 4.95
N PRO A 14 11.11 -11.96 4.33
CA PRO A 14 10.50 -11.04 3.38
C PRO A 14 10.09 -11.79 2.11
N VAL A 15 8.80 -11.78 1.81
CA VAL A 15 8.22 -12.34 0.60
C VAL A 15 7.72 -11.21 -0.26
N THR A 16 8.09 -11.25 -1.54
CA THR A 16 7.83 -10.15 -2.45
C THR A 16 6.89 -10.57 -3.56
N PHE A 17 5.79 -9.82 -3.69
CA PHE A 17 4.82 -9.94 -4.77
C PHE A 17 4.79 -8.66 -5.60
N ASN A 18 4.23 -8.72 -6.81
CA ASN A 18 3.73 -7.53 -7.49
C ASN A 18 2.20 -7.50 -7.48
N GLU A 19 1.62 -6.40 -7.95
CA GLU A 19 0.15 -6.22 -7.97
C GLU A 19 -0.59 -7.22 -8.87
N SER A 20 0.10 -7.81 -9.84
CA SER A 20 -0.43 -8.88 -10.68
C SER A 20 -0.23 -10.27 -10.05
N GLY A 21 0.20 -10.34 -8.79
CA GLY A 21 0.43 -11.57 -8.03
C GLY A 21 1.71 -12.33 -8.40
N TRP A 22 2.61 -11.74 -9.20
CA TRP A 22 3.89 -12.39 -9.50
C TRP A 22 4.75 -12.45 -8.27
N PHE A 23 5.42 -13.58 -8.08
CA PHE A 23 6.11 -13.92 -6.85
C PHE A 23 7.63 -13.99 -7.08
N ASN A 24 8.42 -13.37 -6.21
CA ASN A 24 9.88 -13.47 -6.28
C ASN A 24 10.37 -14.78 -5.65
N ALA A 25 10.68 -15.76 -6.50
CA ALA A 25 11.11 -17.09 -6.10
C ALA A 25 12.52 -17.13 -5.52
N THR A 26 13.39 -16.20 -5.90
CA THR A 26 14.78 -16.20 -5.45
C THR A 26 14.90 -15.89 -3.97
N ILE A 27 14.18 -14.86 -3.51
CA ILE A 27 14.20 -14.47 -2.09
C ILE A 27 13.56 -15.57 -1.24
N ALA A 28 12.41 -16.09 -1.67
CA ALA A 28 11.72 -17.14 -0.93
C ALA A 28 12.56 -18.44 -0.84
N ALA A 29 13.16 -18.90 -1.95
CA ALA A 29 13.94 -20.14 -1.92
C ALA A 29 15.21 -20.03 -1.08
N ALA A 30 15.85 -18.85 -1.08
CA ALA A 30 17.03 -18.60 -0.26
C ALA A 30 16.77 -18.84 1.23
N HIS A 31 15.57 -18.49 1.73
CA HIS A 31 15.18 -18.78 3.12
C HIS A 31 15.18 -20.27 3.45
N TYR A 32 14.81 -21.12 2.50
CA TYR A 32 14.81 -22.58 2.66
C TYR A 32 16.12 -23.25 2.21
N GLY A 33 17.17 -22.47 1.92
CA GLY A 33 18.45 -23.00 1.41
C GLY A 33 18.35 -23.66 0.04
N LYS A 34 17.31 -23.33 -0.74
CA LYS A 34 17.01 -23.89 -2.07
C LYS A 34 17.21 -22.84 -3.16
N ARG A 35 17.26 -23.25 -4.43
CA ARG A 35 17.30 -22.32 -5.56
C ARG A 35 16.13 -22.56 -6.52
N PRO A 36 15.58 -21.51 -7.16
CA PRO A 36 14.48 -21.68 -8.11
C PRO A 36 14.83 -22.61 -9.27
N VAL A 37 16.08 -22.60 -9.73
CA VAL A 37 16.56 -23.48 -10.80
C VAL A 37 16.42 -24.96 -10.45
N ASP A 38 16.56 -25.33 -9.17
CA ASP A 38 16.46 -26.73 -8.75
C ASP A 38 15.02 -27.25 -8.88
N TRP A 39 14.02 -26.39 -8.61
CA TRP A 39 12.61 -26.72 -8.84
C TRP A 39 12.27 -26.75 -10.33
N LEU A 40 12.74 -25.75 -11.09
CA LEU A 40 12.52 -25.69 -12.53
C LEU A 40 13.15 -26.87 -13.26
N ALA A 41 14.19 -27.49 -12.72
CA ALA A 41 14.82 -28.67 -13.34
C ALA A 41 14.04 -29.98 -13.15
N LEU A 42 12.99 -30.01 -12.33
CA LEU A 42 12.20 -31.24 -12.11
C LEU A 42 11.32 -31.55 -13.32
N ASP A 43 11.29 -32.82 -13.75
CA ASP A 43 10.44 -33.28 -14.86
C ASP A 43 8.97 -32.95 -14.63
N SER A 44 8.46 -33.21 -13.42
CA SER A 44 7.09 -32.86 -13.01
C SER A 44 6.78 -31.36 -13.10
N THR A 45 7.79 -30.50 -12.91
CA THR A 45 7.63 -29.04 -13.01
C THR A 45 7.62 -28.59 -14.46
N GLN A 46 8.46 -29.20 -15.31
CA GLN A 46 8.45 -28.95 -16.75
C GLN A 46 7.12 -29.37 -17.38
N GLU A 47 6.62 -30.55 -17.03
CA GLU A 47 5.29 -31.04 -17.44
C GLU A 47 4.17 -30.10 -16.97
N TYR A 48 4.24 -29.63 -15.72
CA TYR A 48 3.27 -28.68 -15.19
C TYR A 48 3.27 -27.34 -15.95
N ILE A 49 4.47 -26.79 -16.25
CA ILE A 49 4.61 -25.52 -16.98
C ILE A 49 4.12 -25.67 -18.42
N GLU A 50 4.43 -26.79 -19.10
CA GLU A 50 3.92 -27.13 -20.42
C GLU A 50 2.40 -27.15 -20.44
N THR A 51 1.83 -27.98 -19.59
CA THR A 51 0.38 -28.14 -19.48
C THR A 51 -0.30 -26.81 -19.16
N LEU A 52 0.27 -26.01 -18.26
CA LEU A 52 -0.28 -24.70 -17.91
C LEU A 52 -0.23 -23.70 -19.07
N ALA A 53 0.86 -23.70 -19.84
CA ALA A 53 1.04 -22.85 -21.00
C ALA A 53 -0.02 -23.19 -22.08
N ASP A 54 -0.23 -24.48 -22.33
CA ASP A 54 -1.25 -24.96 -23.27
C ASP A 54 -2.67 -24.57 -22.83
N PHE A 55 -3.03 -24.84 -21.57
CA PHE A 55 -4.34 -24.46 -21.02
C PHE A 55 -4.58 -22.95 -21.02
N SER A 56 -3.52 -22.15 -20.88
CA SER A 56 -3.61 -20.69 -20.85
C SER A 56 -3.43 -20.06 -22.25
N ASN A 57 -3.21 -20.87 -23.28
CA ASN A 57 -2.89 -20.46 -24.64
C ASN A 57 -1.79 -19.38 -24.68
N CYS A 58 -0.69 -19.62 -23.97
CA CYS A 58 0.42 -18.69 -23.86
C CYS A 58 1.78 -19.40 -23.95
N GLU A 59 2.84 -18.66 -24.22
CA GLU A 59 4.19 -19.24 -24.24
C GLU A 59 4.71 -19.50 -22.82
N LYS A 60 5.55 -20.53 -22.64
CA LYS A 60 6.26 -20.80 -21.37
C LYS A 60 7.05 -19.58 -20.88
N SER A 61 7.64 -18.82 -21.80
CA SER A 61 8.39 -17.57 -21.55
C SER A 61 7.55 -16.53 -20.81
N SER A 62 6.22 -16.56 -20.97
CA SER A 62 5.29 -15.63 -20.33
C SER A 62 4.99 -15.95 -18.86
N LEU A 63 5.33 -17.17 -18.40
CA LEU A 63 5.08 -17.66 -17.05
C LEU A 63 6.26 -17.42 -16.09
N LEU A 64 7.44 -17.13 -16.63
CA LEU A 64 8.68 -16.96 -15.87
C LEU A 64 9.42 -15.70 -16.33
N LYS A 65 9.82 -14.84 -15.39
CA LYS A 65 10.55 -13.60 -15.68
C LYS A 65 11.82 -13.56 -14.86
N THR A 66 12.96 -13.47 -15.53
CA THR A 66 14.24 -13.23 -14.84
C THR A 66 14.57 -11.74 -14.91
N ARG A 67 14.83 -11.12 -13.77
CA ARG A 67 15.24 -9.72 -13.68
C ARG A 67 16.64 -9.62 -13.11
N ALA A 68 17.56 -9.03 -13.87
CA ALA A 68 18.89 -8.68 -13.38
C ALA A 68 18.84 -7.34 -12.62
N GLY A 69 19.56 -7.25 -11.49
CA GLY A 69 19.70 -6.00 -10.74
C GLY A 69 19.96 -6.19 -9.25
N ARG A 70 20.66 -5.21 -8.64
CA ARG A 70 21.02 -5.18 -7.22
C ARG A 70 19.80 -5.07 -6.29
N HIS A 71 18.73 -4.43 -6.77
CA HIS A 71 17.46 -4.26 -6.04
C HIS A 71 16.33 -4.91 -6.83
N ASN A 72 15.58 -5.83 -6.21
CA ASN A 72 14.46 -6.56 -6.82
C ASN A 72 14.82 -7.48 -8.01
N GLY A 73 16.10 -7.87 -8.10
CA GLY A 73 16.55 -8.93 -9.00
C GLY A 73 16.06 -10.31 -8.56
N GLY A 74 16.05 -11.26 -9.49
CA GLY A 74 15.68 -12.65 -9.24
C GLY A 74 14.75 -13.24 -10.30
N THR A 75 14.39 -14.49 -10.08
CA THR A 75 13.37 -15.23 -10.83
C THR A 75 12.01 -14.91 -10.26
N TRP A 76 11.15 -14.34 -11.09
CA TRP A 76 9.76 -14.03 -10.80
C TRP A 76 8.86 -15.07 -11.47
N LEU A 77 7.95 -15.62 -10.70
CA LEU A 77 7.01 -16.65 -11.13
C LEU A 77 5.62 -16.04 -11.30
N HIS A 78 4.93 -16.45 -12.36
CA HIS A 78 3.52 -16.15 -12.54
C HIS A 78 2.69 -16.67 -11.35
N PRO A 79 1.58 -16.02 -10.95
CA PRO A 79 0.75 -16.43 -9.81
C PRO A 79 0.40 -17.92 -9.78
N LYS A 80 0.05 -18.49 -10.94
CA LYS A 80 -0.28 -19.92 -11.09
C LYS A 80 0.92 -20.87 -10.84
N LEU A 81 2.16 -20.38 -10.93
CA LEU A 81 3.38 -21.12 -10.57
C LEU A 81 3.80 -20.88 -9.12
N ALA A 82 3.35 -19.80 -8.49
CA ALA A 82 3.79 -19.40 -7.16
C ALA A 82 3.40 -20.43 -6.08
N VAL A 83 2.16 -20.92 -6.08
CA VAL A 83 1.68 -21.89 -5.08
C VAL A 83 2.35 -23.28 -5.24
N PRO A 84 2.46 -23.86 -6.45
CA PRO A 84 3.23 -25.09 -6.66
C PRO A 84 4.69 -24.97 -6.20
N PHE A 85 5.35 -23.85 -6.55
CA PHE A 85 6.71 -23.59 -6.12
C PHE A 85 6.83 -23.46 -4.60
N ALA A 86 5.93 -22.70 -3.97
CA ALA A 86 5.89 -22.55 -2.52
C ALA A 86 5.67 -23.91 -1.83
N ARG A 87 4.84 -24.79 -2.40
CA ARG A 87 4.60 -26.15 -1.88
C ARG A 87 5.84 -27.04 -1.94
N TRP A 88 6.67 -26.89 -2.97
CA TRP A 88 7.96 -27.56 -3.04
C TRP A 88 8.96 -27.02 -2.01
N LEU A 89 8.86 -25.74 -1.62
CA LEU A 89 9.65 -25.19 -0.53
C LEU A 89 9.18 -25.74 0.82
N ASP A 90 7.92 -25.50 1.17
CA ASP A 90 7.23 -25.94 2.39
C ASP A 90 5.69 -25.84 2.24
N VAL A 91 4.96 -26.78 2.85
CA VAL A 91 3.50 -26.85 2.73
C VAL A 91 2.78 -25.70 3.44
N ARG A 92 3.25 -25.29 4.63
CA ARG A 92 2.65 -24.18 5.39
C ARG A 92 2.88 -22.85 4.67
N PHE A 93 4.06 -22.69 4.09
CA PHE A 93 4.39 -21.55 3.25
C PHE A 93 3.48 -21.45 2.03
N ALA A 94 3.19 -22.58 1.38
CA ALA A 94 2.28 -22.62 0.23
C ALA A 94 0.86 -22.15 0.58
N ILE A 95 0.31 -22.63 1.70
CA ILE A 95 -1.03 -22.23 2.17
C ILE A 95 -1.05 -20.72 2.46
N TRP A 96 -0.01 -20.21 3.12
CA TRP A 96 0.09 -18.77 3.39
C TRP A 96 0.17 -17.96 2.09
N CYS A 97 1.01 -18.35 1.13
CA CYS A 97 1.13 -17.70 -0.17
C CYS A 97 -0.20 -17.68 -0.94
N ASP A 98 -0.96 -18.76 -0.91
CA ASP A 98 -2.26 -18.87 -1.56
C ASP A 98 -3.24 -17.82 -1.04
N VAL A 99 -3.35 -17.67 0.29
CA VAL A 99 -4.19 -16.65 0.93
C VAL A 99 -3.76 -15.23 0.53
N GLN A 100 -2.45 -14.96 0.47
CA GLN A 100 -1.95 -13.63 0.08
C GLN A 100 -2.26 -13.30 -1.40
N ILE A 101 -1.97 -14.24 -2.30
CA ILE A 101 -2.22 -14.08 -3.74
C ILE A 101 -3.72 -13.92 -4.00
N GLU A 102 -4.57 -14.73 -3.36
CA GLU A 102 -6.02 -14.63 -3.48
C GLU A 102 -6.53 -13.25 -3.02
N GLY A 103 -6.04 -12.74 -1.88
CA GLY A 103 -6.35 -11.41 -1.39
C GLY A 103 -5.96 -10.31 -2.39
N LEU A 104 -4.79 -10.42 -3.01
CA LEU A 104 -4.31 -9.47 -4.01
C LEU A 104 -5.17 -9.50 -5.28
N LEU A 105 -5.44 -10.69 -5.81
CA LEU A 105 -6.24 -10.86 -7.03
C LEU A 105 -7.70 -10.41 -6.85
N LYS A 106 -8.28 -10.63 -5.66
CA LYS A 106 -9.64 -10.17 -5.32
C LYS A 106 -9.72 -8.70 -4.92
N GLY A 107 -8.59 -8.00 -4.82
CA GLY A 107 -8.55 -6.60 -4.44
C GLY A 107 -8.90 -6.33 -2.97
N ARG A 108 -8.73 -7.32 -2.08
CA ARG A 108 -9.07 -7.29 -0.64
C ARG A 108 -7.84 -7.38 0.26
N HIS A 109 -6.66 -7.12 -0.29
CA HIS A 109 -5.41 -7.23 0.45
C HIS A 109 -5.10 -5.92 1.20
N PRO A 110 -4.64 -5.96 2.47
CA PRO A 110 -4.38 -4.75 3.27
C PRO A 110 -3.48 -3.70 2.59
N HIS A 111 -2.46 -4.15 1.85
CA HIS A 111 -1.63 -3.26 1.03
C HIS A 111 -2.43 -2.40 0.02
N LEU A 112 -3.48 -2.96 -0.58
CA LEU A 112 -4.34 -2.23 -1.52
C LEU A 112 -5.20 -1.21 -0.78
N ASP A 113 -5.68 -1.54 0.41
CA ASP A 113 -6.44 -0.61 1.26
C ASP A 113 -5.56 0.56 1.70
N TRP A 114 -4.34 0.29 2.14
CA TRP A 114 -3.33 1.31 2.42
C TRP A 114 -3.07 2.22 1.21
N ARG A 115 -2.90 1.64 0.01
CA ARG A 115 -2.66 2.41 -1.22
C ARG A 115 -3.86 3.29 -1.57
N ARG A 116 -5.09 2.79 -1.39
CA ARG A 116 -6.31 3.56 -1.57
C ARG A 116 -6.37 4.72 -0.57
N ALA A 117 -6.12 4.47 0.71
CA ALA A 117 -6.08 5.51 1.74
C ALA A 117 -5.02 6.58 1.44
N ARG A 118 -3.82 6.18 0.98
CA ARG A 118 -2.78 7.11 0.53
C ARG A 118 -3.19 7.95 -0.67
N SER A 119 -3.85 7.33 -1.65
CA SER A 119 -4.38 8.04 -2.82
C SER A 119 -5.46 9.03 -2.41
N GLN A 120 -6.35 8.64 -1.50
CA GLN A 120 -7.38 9.50 -0.94
C GLN A 120 -6.77 10.71 -0.22
N ALA A 121 -5.79 10.49 0.67
CA ALA A 121 -5.05 11.54 1.36
C ALA A 121 -4.26 12.47 0.42
N THR A 122 -3.92 12.01 -0.80
CA THR A 122 -3.30 12.87 -1.81
C THR A 122 -4.33 13.76 -2.49
N ALA A 123 -5.49 13.19 -2.81
CA ALA A 123 -6.59 13.92 -3.43
C ALA A 123 -7.21 14.96 -2.47
N SER A 124 -7.48 14.59 -1.21
CA SER A 124 -8.04 15.50 -0.20
C SER A 124 -7.09 16.66 0.11
N PHE A 125 -5.78 16.42 0.16
CA PHE A 125 -4.79 17.48 0.33
C PHE A 125 -4.85 18.50 -0.79
N LYS A 126 -4.98 18.03 -2.04
CA LYS A 126 -5.14 18.90 -3.21
C LYS A 126 -6.41 19.73 -3.10
N VAL A 127 -7.54 19.10 -2.78
CA VAL A 127 -8.83 19.80 -2.58
C VAL A 127 -8.72 20.87 -1.50
N MET A 128 -8.11 20.56 -0.35
CA MET A 128 -7.93 21.53 0.73
C MET A 128 -7.11 22.75 0.29
N ASN A 129 -6.03 22.53 -0.47
CA ASN A 129 -5.20 23.61 -1.01
C ASN A 129 -5.95 24.45 -2.04
N ASP A 130 -6.72 23.82 -2.93
CA ASP A 130 -7.52 24.50 -3.95
C ASP A 130 -8.59 25.39 -3.27
N VAL A 131 -9.29 24.86 -2.25
CA VAL A 131 -10.27 25.63 -1.46
C VAL A 131 -9.61 26.80 -0.73
N LEU A 132 -8.44 26.60 -0.12
CA LEU A 132 -7.69 27.67 0.53
C LEU A 132 -7.35 28.79 -0.46
N GLN A 133 -6.94 28.44 -1.67
CA GLN A 133 -6.63 29.42 -2.71
C GLN A 133 -7.88 30.19 -3.14
N MET A 134 -8.98 29.48 -3.42
CA MET A 134 -10.26 30.07 -3.86
C MET A 134 -10.81 31.07 -2.83
N VAL A 135 -10.92 30.68 -1.56
CA VAL A 135 -11.47 31.55 -0.49
C VAL A 135 -10.64 32.81 -0.31
N ARG A 136 -9.32 32.70 -0.45
CA ARG A 136 -8.42 33.86 -0.34
C ARG A 136 -8.52 34.78 -1.54
N GLU A 137 -8.63 34.23 -2.74
CA GLU A 137 -8.83 34.98 -3.98
C GLU A 137 -10.17 35.74 -3.97
N GLU A 138 -11.25 35.10 -3.53
CA GLU A 138 -12.56 35.73 -3.32
C GLU A 138 -12.51 36.87 -2.28
N SER A 139 -11.63 36.75 -1.30
CA SER A 139 -11.35 37.80 -0.31
C SER A 139 -10.39 38.89 -0.82
N GLY A 140 -9.96 38.85 -2.08
CA GLY A 140 -8.99 39.79 -2.67
C GLY A 140 -7.56 39.65 -2.15
N LYS A 141 -7.21 38.51 -1.55
CA LYS A 141 -5.90 38.26 -0.91
C LYS A 141 -5.06 37.30 -1.75
N VAL A 142 -3.77 37.63 -1.91
CA VAL A 142 -2.81 36.72 -2.56
C VAL A 142 -2.47 35.54 -1.64
N THR A 143 -2.39 34.33 -2.20
CA THR A 143 -2.03 33.11 -1.46
C THR A 143 -0.55 32.81 -1.60
N ALA A 144 0.23 33.09 -0.56
CA ALA A 144 1.65 32.74 -0.46
C ALA A 144 1.91 31.31 0.04
N ARG A 145 3.12 30.80 -0.25
CA ARG A 145 3.59 29.44 0.11
C ARG A 145 3.38 29.07 1.59
N HIS A 146 3.56 30.02 2.51
CA HIS A 146 3.45 29.75 3.94
C HIS A 146 2.01 29.45 4.38
N HIS A 147 0.97 29.85 3.64
CA HIS A 147 -0.41 29.47 3.97
C HIS A 147 -0.62 27.96 3.81
N PHE A 148 -0.19 27.39 2.69
CA PHE A 148 -0.26 25.94 2.47
C PHE A 148 0.56 25.17 3.52
N ILE A 149 1.77 25.66 3.85
CA ILE A 149 2.62 25.03 4.87
C ILE A 149 1.94 25.07 6.25
N ASN A 150 1.29 26.17 6.60
CA ASN A 150 0.61 26.32 7.88
C ASN A 150 -0.61 25.38 8.00
N GLU A 151 -1.40 25.23 6.93
CA GLU A 151 -2.50 24.25 6.91
C GLU A 151 -1.99 22.81 6.97
N ALA A 152 -0.94 22.47 6.20
CA ALA A 152 -0.33 21.14 6.25
C ALA A 152 0.20 20.82 7.66
N ARG A 153 0.90 21.77 8.30
CA ARG A 153 1.40 21.61 9.67
C ARG A 153 0.29 21.51 10.71
N LEU A 154 -0.84 22.21 10.51
CA LEU A 154 -2.00 22.08 11.38
C LEU A 154 -2.52 20.65 11.35
N ILE A 155 -2.76 20.12 10.16
CA ILE A 155 -3.27 18.75 9.98
C ILE A 155 -2.27 17.71 10.52
N ASN A 156 -0.99 17.84 10.16
CA ASN A 156 0.05 16.94 10.65
C ASN A 156 0.12 16.98 12.18
N GLY A 157 0.09 18.17 12.78
CA GLY A 157 0.12 18.33 14.24
C GLY A 157 -1.12 17.77 14.94
N VAL A 158 -2.29 17.80 14.30
CA VAL A 158 -3.50 17.15 14.82
C VAL A 158 -3.38 15.63 14.74
N LEU A 159 -2.80 15.09 13.67
CA LEU A 159 -2.64 13.66 13.47
C LEU A 159 -1.55 13.05 14.37
N SER A 160 -0.33 13.58 14.31
CA SER A 160 0.88 13.00 14.93
C SER A 160 1.32 13.68 16.23
N GLY A 161 0.72 14.82 16.58
CA GLY A 161 1.18 15.67 17.68
C GLY A 161 2.42 16.52 17.33
N GLN A 162 3.04 16.32 16.17
CA GLN A 162 4.22 17.07 15.73
C GLN A 162 3.87 18.02 14.59
N PHE A 163 4.25 19.30 14.72
CA PHE A 163 4.00 20.34 13.72
C PHE A 163 5.10 20.37 12.63
N SER A 164 5.48 19.20 12.13
CA SER A 164 6.55 19.00 11.14
C SER A 164 6.03 18.36 9.86
N ALA A 165 6.92 18.19 8.88
CA ALA A 165 6.63 17.35 7.73
C ALA A 165 6.38 15.90 8.20
N LEU A 166 5.46 15.23 7.52
CA LEU A 166 5.04 13.87 7.83
C LEU A 166 5.44 12.96 6.67
N ASP A 167 6.09 11.85 6.97
CA ASP A 167 6.34 10.82 5.98
C ASP A 167 5.09 9.93 5.85
N ARG A 168 4.43 10.03 4.69
CA ARG A 168 3.20 9.28 4.40
C ARG A 168 3.46 7.79 4.18
N GLU A 169 4.70 7.39 3.86
CA GLU A 169 5.07 5.99 3.64
C GLU A 169 5.14 5.19 4.94
N CYS A 170 5.32 5.86 6.08
CA CYS A 170 5.39 5.24 7.41
C CYS A 170 4.04 5.19 8.15
N LEU A 171 2.97 5.73 7.57
CA LEU A 171 1.65 5.75 8.21
C LEU A 171 0.90 4.44 7.97
N SER A 172 0.10 4.03 8.95
CA SER A 172 -0.89 2.96 8.79
C SER A 172 -2.05 3.40 7.87
N GLU A 173 -2.83 2.42 7.39
CA GLU A 173 -4.05 2.69 6.60
C GLU A 173 -5.04 3.57 7.38
N SER A 174 -5.27 3.26 8.66
CA SER A 174 -6.16 4.07 9.52
C SER A 174 -5.67 5.51 9.70
N GLU A 175 -4.36 5.73 9.80
CA GLU A 175 -3.80 7.08 9.93
C GLU A 175 -3.92 7.87 8.63
N LEU A 176 -3.76 7.21 7.46
CA LEU A 176 -3.98 7.84 6.15
C LEU A 176 -5.45 8.19 5.92
N SER A 177 -6.36 7.30 6.30
CA SER A 177 -7.80 7.55 6.24
C SER A 177 -8.20 8.71 7.17
N LEU A 178 -7.65 8.75 8.39
CA LEU A 178 -7.83 9.88 9.30
C LEU A 178 -7.24 11.19 8.74
N LEU A 179 -6.05 11.14 8.14
CA LEU A 179 -5.43 12.29 7.48
C LEU A 179 -6.34 12.86 6.39
N ALA A 180 -6.86 12.00 5.52
CA ALA A 180 -7.77 12.42 4.45
C ALA A 180 -9.04 13.07 5.00
N ASN A 181 -9.64 12.49 6.05
CA ASN A 181 -10.82 13.05 6.71
C ASN A 181 -10.54 14.41 7.35
N LEU A 182 -9.37 14.61 7.96
CA LEU A 182 -8.96 15.90 8.52
C LEU A 182 -8.78 16.97 7.43
N GLU A 183 -8.17 16.62 6.30
CA GLU A 183 -7.98 17.52 5.17
C GLU A 183 -9.34 17.95 4.57
N VAL A 184 -10.27 17.00 4.38
CA VAL A 184 -11.65 17.28 3.94
C VAL A 184 -12.39 18.13 4.96
N ARG A 185 -12.26 17.83 6.26
CA ARG A 185 -12.91 18.65 7.29
C ARG A 185 -12.36 20.07 7.29
N ASN A 186 -11.05 20.25 7.18
CA ASN A 186 -10.45 21.57 7.16
C ASN A 186 -10.84 22.37 5.91
N SER A 187 -10.98 21.73 4.74
CA SER A 187 -11.46 22.44 3.55
C SER A 187 -12.85 23.06 3.77
N VAL A 188 -13.78 22.33 4.40
CA VAL A 188 -15.10 22.86 4.77
C VAL A 188 -14.99 24.00 5.77
N LEU A 189 -14.12 23.89 6.77
CA LEU A 189 -13.95 24.93 7.79
C LEU A 189 -13.30 26.20 7.21
N ILE A 190 -12.39 26.06 6.24
CA ILE A 190 -11.81 27.17 5.47
C ILE A 190 -12.90 27.85 4.63
N GLY A 191 -13.74 27.09 3.94
CA GLY A 191 -14.88 27.62 3.17
C GLY A 191 -15.91 28.37 4.02
N ARG A 192 -15.97 28.07 5.33
CA ARG A 192 -16.81 28.79 6.31
C ARG A 192 -16.13 30.01 6.94
N ASP A 193 -14.93 30.37 6.47
CA ASP A 193 -14.11 31.48 6.97
C ASP A 193 -13.85 31.43 8.49
N LEU A 194 -13.77 30.23 9.07
CA LEU A 194 -13.50 30.10 10.50
C LEU A 194 -12.03 30.43 10.81
N PRO A 195 -11.73 31.15 11.91
CA PRO A 195 -10.37 31.47 12.30
C PRO A 195 -9.51 30.23 12.60
N TYR A 196 -8.20 30.33 12.36
CA TYR A 196 -7.24 29.23 12.56
C TYR A 196 -7.33 28.58 13.95
N ALA A 197 -7.47 29.39 15.01
CA ALA A 197 -7.53 28.89 16.38
C ALA A 197 -8.78 28.02 16.62
N GLU A 198 -9.92 28.40 16.06
CA GLU A 198 -11.17 27.65 16.16
C GLU A 198 -11.11 26.36 15.34
N ARG A 199 -10.62 26.43 14.09
CA ARG A 199 -10.42 25.24 13.25
C ARG A 199 -9.52 24.22 13.93
N LYS A 200 -8.45 24.67 14.59
CA LYS A 200 -7.54 23.79 15.35
C LYS A 200 -8.24 23.03 16.47
N LEU A 201 -9.16 23.66 17.19
CA LEU A 201 -9.94 22.98 18.24
C LEU A 201 -10.91 21.96 17.65
N ILE A 202 -11.64 22.35 16.60
CA ILE A 202 -12.60 21.48 15.91
C ILE A 202 -11.90 20.25 15.33
N LEU A 203 -10.77 20.43 14.65
CA LEU A 203 -10.02 19.34 14.04
C LEU A 203 -9.42 18.39 15.08
N LYS A 204 -8.97 18.91 16.23
CA LYS A 204 -8.51 18.05 17.35
C LYS A 204 -9.63 17.19 17.89
N GLN A 205 -10.81 17.77 18.14
CA GLN A 205 -11.96 17.00 18.62
C GLN A 205 -12.37 15.94 17.58
N TYR A 206 -12.47 16.35 16.31
CA TYR A 206 -12.82 15.45 15.22
C TYR A 206 -11.82 14.28 15.07
N ALA A 207 -10.54 14.52 15.29
CA ALA A 207 -9.53 13.47 15.30
C ALA A 207 -9.72 12.46 16.44
N VAL A 208 -10.14 12.92 17.63
CA VAL A 208 -10.46 12.04 18.76
C VAL A 208 -11.67 11.19 18.44
N ASP A 209 -12.72 11.79 17.88
CA ASP A 209 -13.98 11.10 17.56
C ASP A 209 -13.81 10.00 16.50
N LEU A 210 -12.89 10.20 15.55
CA LEU A 210 -12.61 9.26 14.46
C LEU A 210 -11.54 8.22 14.76
N ARG A 211 -10.73 8.42 15.80
CA ARG A 211 -9.79 7.37 16.20
C ARG A 211 -10.60 6.17 16.71
N PRO A 212 -10.36 4.96 16.21
CA PRO A 212 -11.07 3.79 16.70
C PRO A 212 -10.87 3.71 18.22
N SER A 213 -11.97 3.76 18.98
CA SER A 213 -11.93 3.61 20.42
C SER A 213 -11.33 2.23 20.71
N ALA A 214 -10.22 2.18 21.45
CA ALA A 214 -9.53 0.96 21.83
C ALA A 214 -10.44 -0.05 22.57
N LEU A 215 -11.65 0.36 22.99
CA LEU A 215 -12.63 -0.46 23.69
C LEU A 215 -13.52 -1.33 22.78
N ALA A 216 -13.45 -1.20 21.45
CA ALA A 216 -14.33 -1.95 20.54
C ALA A 216 -13.69 -3.20 19.90
N VAL A 217 -12.38 -3.44 20.11
CA VAL A 217 -11.64 -4.53 19.45
C VAL A 217 -11.54 -5.81 20.31
N GLU A 218 -11.94 -5.77 21.59
CA GLU A 218 -11.94 -6.96 22.47
C GLU A 218 -13.27 -7.74 22.49
N ALA A 219 -14.23 -7.41 21.62
CA ALA A 219 -15.58 -7.99 21.64
C ALA A 219 -15.97 -8.78 20.37
N ALA A 220 -15.00 -9.30 19.59
CA ALA A 220 -15.27 -10.16 18.44
C ALA A 220 -14.38 -11.41 18.44
#